data_AF-A0A954QJA0-F1
#
_entry.id   AF-A0A954QJA0-F1
#
_cell.length_a   1.000
_cell.length_b   1.000
_cell.length_c   1.000
_cell.angle_alpha   90.00
_cell.angle_beta   90.00
_cell.angle_gamma   90.00
#
_symmetry.space_group_name_H-M   'P 1'
#
loop_
_entity.id
_entity.type
_entity.pdbx_description
1 polymer ?
#
loop_
_entity_poly.entity_id
_entity_poly.type
_entity_poly.pdbx_seq_one_letter_code
_entity_poly.pdbx_strand_id
1 'polypeptide(L)'
;MSLFKAIRMLLALHCDESTLLISSGHDRNLTRIERWAVRLHLISCRSCRRFRQQLTLLHRAAKRLGNFAVGQKLPATVRARIDRRIRAVRE
;
A
#
# COMPACT_ATOMS: atom_id res chain seq x y z
N MET A 1 -7.91 25.80 4.08
CA MET A 1 -6.83 24.82 3.79
C MET A 1 -5.84 25.49 2.85
N SER A 2 -4.72 25.98 3.41
CA SER A 2 -3.81 26.91 2.72
C SER A 2 -3.12 26.27 1.50
N LEU A 3 -3.08 27.02 0.39
CA LEU A 3 -2.40 26.70 -0.87
C LEU A 3 -0.93 26.33 -0.64
N PHE A 4 -0.28 26.91 0.38
CA PHE A 4 1.09 26.61 0.80
C PHE A 4 1.29 25.17 1.26
N LYS A 5 0.28 24.56 1.92
CA LYS A 5 0.35 23.16 2.36
C LYS A 5 0.27 22.20 1.16
N ALA A 6 -0.50 22.57 0.13
CA ALA A 6 -0.61 21.82 -1.12
C ALA A 6 0.68 21.94 -1.95
N ILE A 7 1.29 23.13 -2.02
CA ILE A 7 2.58 23.36 -2.70
C ILE A 7 3.71 22.60 -2.00
N ARG A 8 3.76 22.59 -0.66
CA ARG A 8 4.72 21.78 0.10
C ARG A 8 4.52 20.27 -0.14
N MET A 9 3.28 19.80 -0.24
CA MET A 9 2.96 18.40 -0.57
C MET A 9 3.30 18.04 -2.03
N LEU A 10 3.33 19.04 -2.92
CA LEU A 10 3.71 18.97 -4.34
C LEU A 10 5.23 18.92 -4.55
N LEU A 11 5.99 19.74 -3.81
CA LEU A 11 7.44 19.85 -3.93
C LEU A 11 8.23 18.95 -2.96
N ALA A 12 7.62 18.49 -1.85
CA ALA A 12 8.34 17.82 -0.76
C ALA A 12 7.80 16.44 -0.36
N LEU A 13 6.94 15.79 -1.17
CA LEU A 13 6.72 14.34 -1.00
C LEU A 13 7.97 13.63 -1.52
N HIS A 14 8.75 13.07 -0.61
CA HIS A 14 9.98 12.37 -0.96
C HIS A 14 9.65 11.00 -1.60
N CYS A 15 10.63 10.44 -2.31
CA CYS A 15 10.44 9.18 -3.04
C CYS A 15 10.11 8.02 -2.09
N ASP A 16 10.72 7.97 -0.91
CA ASP A 16 10.43 7.01 0.16
C ASP A 16 8.97 7.10 0.62
N GLU A 17 8.48 8.28 0.99
CA GLU A 17 7.07 8.49 1.38
C GLU A 17 6.12 8.14 0.23
N SER A 18 6.46 8.51 -1.01
CA SER A 18 5.66 8.14 -2.18
C SER A 18 5.62 6.63 -2.37
N THR A 19 6.75 5.92 -2.23
CA THR A 19 6.79 4.46 -2.37
C THR A 19 6.01 3.77 -1.26
N LEU A 20 6.07 4.30 -0.03
CA LEU A 20 5.29 3.82 1.11
C LEU A 20 3.79 4.00 0.87
N LEU A 21 3.35 5.16 0.39
CA LEU A 21 1.95 5.41 0.05
C LEU A 21 1.48 4.57 -1.14
N ILE A 22 2.32 4.37 -2.16
CA ILE A 22 2.02 3.50 -3.29
C ILE A 22 1.80 2.05 -2.80
N SER A 23 2.68 1.54 -1.93
CA SER A 23 2.53 0.20 -1.34
C SER A 23 1.29 0.12 -0.45
N SER A 24 1.13 1.08 0.46
CA SER A 24 -0.02 1.16 1.36
C SER A 24 -1.34 1.22 0.61
N GLY A 25 -1.37 1.83 -0.59
CA GLY A 25 -2.57 1.89 -1.42
C GLY A 25 -3.04 0.56 -1.99
N HIS A 26 -2.22 -0.50 -1.91
CA HIS A 26 -2.62 -1.87 -2.23
C HIS A 26 -3.17 -2.61 -1.02
N ASP A 27 -2.71 -2.30 0.18
CA ASP A 27 -3.14 -2.97 1.43
C ASP A 27 -4.34 -2.28 2.08
N ARG A 28 -4.40 -0.95 2.00
CA ARG A 28 -5.46 -0.11 2.57
C ARG A 28 -5.96 0.93 1.59
N ASN A 29 -7.14 1.48 1.89
CA ASN A 29 -7.62 2.65 1.19
C ASN A 29 -6.82 3.90 1.59
N LEU A 30 -6.22 4.56 0.60
CA LEU A 30 -5.65 5.89 0.78
C LEU A 30 -6.74 6.95 0.90
N THR A 31 -6.49 7.95 1.74
CA THR A 31 -7.27 9.18 1.81
C THR A 31 -7.18 9.96 0.49
N ARG A 32 -8.14 10.86 0.25
CA ARG A 32 -8.15 11.68 -0.98
C ARG A 32 -6.87 12.52 -1.11
N ILE A 33 -6.36 13.04 0.01
CA ILE A 33 -5.16 13.88 0.06
C ILE A 33 -3.92 13.04 -0.30
N GLU A 34 -3.73 11.88 0.31
CA GLU A 34 -2.62 10.95 -0.01
C GLU A 34 -2.64 10.56 -1.49
N ARG A 35 -3.84 10.27 -2.02
CA ARG A 35 -4.00 9.90 -3.44
C ARG A 35 -3.59 11.03 -4.37
N TRP A 36 -3.95 12.28 -4.05
CA TRP A 36 -3.52 13.44 -4.82
C TRP A 36 -2.02 13.71 -4.70
N ALA A 37 -1.44 13.58 -3.50
CA ALA A 37 0.00 13.72 -3.27
C ALA A 37 0.81 12.77 -4.18
N VAL A 38 0.45 11.48 -4.17
CA VAL A 38 1.09 10.48 -5.02
C VAL A 38 0.87 10.79 -6.50
N ARG A 39 -0.35 11.15 -6.93
CA ARG A 39 -0.60 11.50 -8.34
C ARG A 39 0.28 12.64 -8.83
N LEU A 40 0.47 13.68 -8.02
CA LEU A 40 1.28 14.83 -8.38
C LEU A 40 2.79 14.48 -8.39
N HIS A 41 3.28 13.75 -7.39
CA HIS A 41 4.67 13.25 -7.38
C HIS A 41 4.95 12.34 -8.59
N LEU A 42 3.98 11.53 -9.01
CA LEU A 42 4.06 10.70 -10.20
C LEU A 42 4.02 11.49 -11.51
N ILE A 43 3.82 12.80 -11.53
CA ILE A 43 4.00 13.64 -12.73
C ILE A 43 5.47 14.08 -12.84
N SER A 44 6.15 14.36 -11.73
CA SER A 44 7.55 14.79 -11.72
C SER A 44 8.56 13.63 -11.66
N CYS A 45 8.26 12.55 -10.95
CA CYS A 45 9.22 11.47 -10.71
C CYS A 45 9.00 10.23 -11.60
N ARG A 46 9.95 9.98 -12.53
CA ARG A 46 9.91 8.80 -13.42
C ARG A 46 10.15 7.48 -12.68
N SER A 47 10.99 7.48 -11.65
CA SER A 47 11.32 6.27 -10.87
C SER A 47 10.10 5.75 -10.11
N CYS A 48 9.39 6.64 -9.39
CA CYS A 48 8.15 6.28 -8.69
C CYS A 48 7.05 5.83 -9.66
N ARG A 49 6.98 6.38 -10.89
CA ARG A 49 6.09 5.87 -11.95
C ARG A 49 6.37 4.42 -12.30
N ARG A 50 7.65 4.07 -12.53
CA ARG A 50 8.07 2.70 -12.84
C ARG A 50 7.79 1.76 -11.67
N PHE A 51 8.14 2.17 -10.45
CA PHE A 51 7.85 1.40 -9.24
C PHE A 51 6.36 1.06 -9.12
N ARG A 52 5.47 2.04 -9.29
CA ARG A 52 4.02 1.80 -9.26
C ARG A 52 3.57 0.79 -10.31
N GLN A 53 4.12 0.86 -11.52
CA GLN A 53 3.80 -0.08 -12.60
C GLN A 53 4.24 -1.51 -12.25
N GLN A 54 5.46 -1.68 -11.75
CA GLN A 54 6.00 -2.96 -11.29
C GLN A 54 5.16 -3.54 -10.14
N LEU A 55 4.84 -2.73 -9.14
CA LEU A 55 4.05 -3.16 -7.99
C LEU A 55 2.63 -3.56 -8.40
N THR A 56 2.02 -2.82 -9.35
CA THR A 56 0.71 -3.15 -9.92
C THR A 56 0.75 -4.47 -10.68
N LEU A 57 1.83 -4.73 -11.43
CA LEU A 57 2.02 -5.99 -12.14
C LEU A 57 2.10 -7.16 -11.14
N LEU A 58 2.93 -7.03 -10.11
CA LEU A 58 3.08 -8.03 -9.05
C LEU A 58 1.74 -8.32 -8.36
N HIS A 59 1.00 -7.28 -7.97
CA HIS A 59 -0.32 -7.46 -7.35
C HIS A 59 -1.33 -8.14 -8.27
N ARG A 60 -1.34 -7.82 -9.57
CA ARG A 60 -2.21 -8.49 -10.54
C ARG A 60 -1.85 -9.97 -10.70
N ALA A 61 -0.56 -10.28 -10.78
CA ALA A 61 -0.07 -11.66 -10.84
C ALA A 61 -0.44 -12.43 -9.57
N ALA A 62 -0.17 -11.84 -8.40
CA ALA A 62 -0.51 -12.42 -7.10
C ALA A 62 -2.02 -12.65 -6.96
N LYS A 63 -2.88 -11.74 -7.43
CA LYS A 63 -4.34 -11.94 -7.42
C LYS A 63 -4.78 -13.09 -8.33
N ARG A 64 -4.17 -13.20 -9.52
CA ARG A 64 -4.46 -14.31 -10.45
C ARG A 64 -4.02 -15.65 -9.88
N LEU A 65 -2.85 -15.72 -9.26
CA LEU A 65 -2.32 -16.93 -8.62
C LEU A 65 -3.05 -17.25 -7.31
N GLY A 66 -3.35 -16.24 -6.51
CA GLY A 66 -4.07 -16.35 -5.25
C GLY A 66 -5.47 -16.90 -5.42
N ASN A 67 -6.15 -16.62 -6.53
CA ASN A 67 -7.42 -17.28 -6.84
C ASN A 67 -7.32 -18.82 -6.87
N PHE A 68 -6.13 -19.41 -7.08
CA PHE A 68 -5.91 -20.85 -6.99
C PHE A 68 -5.65 -21.35 -5.56
N ALA A 69 -5.27 -20.47 -4.62
CA ALA A 69 -4.86 -20.82 -3.25
C ALA A 69 -5.81 -20.30 -2.13
N VAL A 70 -6.56 -19.22 -2.39
CA VAL A 70 -7.37 -18.48 -1.38
C VAL A 70 -8.64 -19.24 -0.93
N GLY A 71 -8.95 -20.39 -1.55
CA GLY A 71 -10.01 -21.29 -1.09
C GLY A 71 -9.65 -22.17 0.11
N GLN A 72 -8.36 -22.30 0.46
CA GLN A 72 -7.94 -23.10 1.62
C GLN A 72 -8.10 -22.29 2.91
N LYS A 73 -9.15 -22.60 3.69
CA LYS A 73 -9.24 -22.16 5.08
C LYS A 73 -8.03 -22.70 5.85
N LEU A 74 -7.36 -21.84 6.62
CA LEU A 74 -6.29 -22.28 7.51
C LEU A 74 -6.82 -23.39 8.44
N PRO A 75 -6.03 -24.45 8.68
CA PRO A 75 -6.36 -25.46 9.68
C PRO A 75 -6.65 -24.80 11.03
N ALA A 76 -7.64 -25.34 11.76
CA ALA A 76 -8.09 -24.77 13.03
C ALA A 76 -6.95 -24.58 14.05
N THR A 77 -5.97 -25.49 14.04
CA THR A 77 -4.78 -25.44 14.89
C THR A 77 -3.86 -24.24 14.59
N VAL A 78 -3.69 -23.90 13.31
CA VAL A 78 -2.88 -22.75 12.88
C VAL A 78 -3.59 -21.44 13.25
N ARG A 79 -4.91 -21.36 13.02
CA ARG A 79 -5.71 -20.21 13.42
C ARG A 79 -5.64 -19.95 14.92
N ALA A 80 -5.83 -20.99 15.74
CA ALA A 80 -5.77 -20.88 17.20
C ALA A 80 -4.40 -20.39 17.70
N ARG A 81 -3.31 -20.80 17.04
CA ARG A 81 -1.95 -20.31 17.37
C ARG A 81 -1.76 -18.83 17.06
N ILE A 82 -2.28 -18.35 15.92
CA ILE A 82 -2.22 -16.93 15.53
C ILE A 82 -3.04 -16.08 16.52
N ASP A 83 -4.27 -16.52 16.82
CA ASP A 83 -5.17 -15.80 17.74
C ASP A 83 -4.57 -15.66 19.15
N ARG A 84 -3.91 -16.71 19.66
CA ARG A 84 -3.23 -16.67 20.96
C ARG A 84 -2.10 -15.63 20.96
N ARG A 85 -1.31 -15.58 19.88
CA ARG A 85 -0.21 -14.61 19.75
C ARG A 85 -0.72 -13.17 19.70
N ILE A 86 -1.77 -12.90 18.93
CA ILE A 86 -2.34 -11.55 18.79
C ILE A 86 -2.89 -11.03 20.13
N ARG A 87 -3.55 -11.89 20.92
CA ARG A 87 -4.04 -11.52 22.25
C ARG A 87 -2.91 -11.17 23.20
N ALA A 88 -1.87 -11.99 23.25
CA ALA A 88 -0.72 -11.78 24.13
C ALA A 88 0.09 -10.50 23.81
N VAL A 89 -0.01 -9.95 22.59
CA VAL A 89 0.64 -8.67 22.21
C VAL A 89 -0.26 -7.46 22.52
N ARG A 90 -1.57 -7.69 22.70
CA ARG A 90 -2.54 -6.62 22.98
C ARG A 90 -2.75 -6.35 24.47
N GLU A 91 -2.33 -7.28 25.33
CA GLU A 91 -2.24 -7.14 26.79
C GLU A 91 -0.91 -6.48 27.18
#